data_AF-A0A2A5YIY5-F1
#
_entry.id   AF-A0A2A5YIY5-F1
#
_cell.length_a   1.000
_cell.length_b   1.000
_cell.length_c   1.000
_cell.angle_alpha   90.00
_cell.angle_beta   90.00
_cell.angle_gamma   90.00
#
_symmetry.space_group_name_H-M   'P 1'
#
loop_
_entity.id
_entity.type
_entity.pdbx_description
1 polymer ?
#
loop_
_entity_poly.entity_id
_entity_poly.type
_entity_poly.pdbx_seq_one_letter_code
_entity_poly.pdbx_strand_id
1 'polypeptide(L)'
;GGTVYLNGQAIPKQKVADLVIPVTPNMTDAAQKEGSPSPCYRPEFEEAADGGGRQCRYPQYRETLPGGKSYNVLDLLPDGAADDRDAVLVPEGHLFMMGDNRDRSADSRFPAVEGGGIGLVPEKNLVGKALVSVFSTDGSANWLLPWTWFTAARWSRIGEGF
;
A
#
# COMPACT_ATOMS: atom_id res chain seq x y z
N GLY A 1 -10.13 -2.10 12.78
CA GLY A 1 -10.42 -2.40 11.37
C GLY A 1 -11.38 -1.37 10.86
N GLY A 2 -10.91 -0.14 10.67
CA GLY A 2 -11.78 1.03 10.43
C GLY A 2 -12.62 0.91 9.16
N THR A 3 -13.75 1.62 9.13
CA THR A 3 -14.58 1.82 7.94
C THR A 3 -14.47 3.27 7.49
N VAL A 4 -14.22 3.49 6.21
CA VAL A 4 -14.21 4.86 5.64
C VAL A 4 -15.64 5.34 5.51
N TYR A 5 -15.93 6.54 6.01
CA TYR A 5 -17.19 7.26 5.76
C TYR A 5 -16.89 8.47 4.88
N LEU A 6 -17.52 8.56 3.71
CA LEU A 6 -17.42 9.72 2.82
C LEU A 6 -18.77 10.44 2.80
N ASN A 7 -18.78 11.71 3.22
CA ASN A 7 -20.00 12.53 3.29
C ASN A 7 -21.17 11.84 4.03
N GLY A 8 -20.87 11.15 5.13
CA GLY A 8 -21.84 10.41 5.94
C GLY A 8 -22.21 9.02 5.42
N GLN A 9 -21.73 8.62 4.23
CA GLN A 9 -21.96 7.30 3.67
C GLN A 9 -20.78 6.38 3.94
N ALA A 10 -21.04 5.23 4.58
CA ALA A 10 -20.04 4.18 4.74
C ALA A 10 -19.61 3.61 3.38
N ILE A 11 -18.31 3.48 3.19
CA ILE A 11 -17.71 2.81 2.03
C ILE A 11 -17.72 1.30 2.30
N PRO A 12 -18.44 0.50 1.49
CA PRO A 12 -18.45 -0.94 1.67
C PRO A 12 -17.05 -1.51 1.60
N LYS A 13 -16.66 -2.23 2.65
CA LYS A 13 -15.36 -2.90 2.78
C LYS A 13 -15.61 -4.40 2.89
N GLN A 14 -15.24 -5.13 1.85
CA GLN A 14 -15.50 -6.57 1.74
C GLN A 14 -14.18 -7.33 1.83
N LYS A 15 -14.12 -8.36 2.69
CA LYS A 15 -12.97 -9.25 2.73
C LYS A 15 -12.86 -9.98 1.39
N VAL A 16 -11.67 -9.96 0.80
CA VAL A 16 -11.34 -10.76 -0.41
C VAL A 16 -10.19 -11.71 -0.10
N ALA A 17 -9.73 -12.45 -1.11
CA ALA A 17 -8.55 -13.30 -0.98
C ALA A 17 -7.35 -12.48 -0.49
N ASP A 18 -6.59 -13.04 0.44
CA ASP A 18 -5.38 -12.39 0.97
C ASP A 18 -4.38 -12.11 -0.14
N LEU A 19 -3.66 -10.99 0.00
CA LEU A 19 -2.54 -10.69 -0.87
C LEU A 19 -1.36 -11.58 -0.45
N VAL A 20 -0.95 -12.48 -1.34
CA VAL A 20 0.23 -13.32 -1.14
C VAL A 20 1.33 -12.86 -2.08
N ILE A 21 2.49 -12.51 -1.53
CA ILE A 21 3.68 -12.13 -2.30
C ILE A 21 4.92 -12.88 -1.80
N PRO A 22 5.83 -13.32 -2.68
CA PRO A 22 7.06 -13.97 -2.24
C PRO A 22 7.97 -12.98 -1.48
N VAL A 23 8.67 -13.46 -0.46
CA VAL A 23 9.74 -12.69 0.17
C VAL A 23 10.89 -12.57 -0.82
N THR A 24 11.28 -11.34 -1.12
CA THR A 24 12.39 -11.04 -2.04
C THR A 24 13.65 -10.60 -1.28
N PRO A 25 14.84 -10.65 -1.91
CA PRO A 25 16.05 -10.09 -1.32
C PRO A 25 15.88 -8.62 -0.93
N ASN A 26 15.26 -7.82 -1.81
CA ASN A 26 14.99 -6.40 -1.53
C ASN A 26 14.12 -6.18 -0.28
N MET A 27 13.14 -7.04 -0.02
CA MET A 27 12.34 -6.96 1.22
C MET A 27 13.16 -7.33 2.46
N THR A 28 14.07 -8.30 2.33
CA THR A 28 14.98 -8.70 3.42
C THR A 28 15.96 -7.59 3.75
N ASP A 29 16.58 -7.00 2.73
CA ASP A 29 17.53 -5.89 2.88
C ASP A 29 16.87 -4.65 3.48
N ALA A 30 15.66 -4.31 3.02
CA ALA A 30 14.87 -3.21 3.58
C ALA A 30 14.54 -3.44 5.05
N ALA A 31 14.06 -4.64 5.41
CA ALA A 31 13.75 -4.98 6.79
C ALA A 31 15.00 -4.89 7.69
N GLN A 32 16.16 -5.37 7.23
CA GLN A 32 17.41 -5.25 7.98
C GLN A 32 17.81 -3.79 8.18
N LYS A 33 17.73 -2.95 7.13
CA LYS A 33 18.07 -1.53 7.19
C LYS A 33 17.16 -0.73 8.11
N GLU A 34 15.87 -1.08 8.12
CA GLU A 34 14.84 -0.43 8.94
C GLU A 34 14.78 -1.00 10.37
N GLY A 35 15.51 -2.08 10.67
CA GLY A 35 15.42 -2.78 11.94
C GLY A 35 14.06 -3.48 12.15
N SER A 36 13.36 -3.80 11.06
CA SER A 36 12.08 -4.49 11.09
C SER A 36 12.25 -5.95 11.51
N PRO A 37 11.37 -6.52 12.35
CA PRO A 37 11.46 -7.90 12.81
C PRO A 37 11.19 -8.94 11.71
N SER A 38 10.67 -8.53 10.55
CA SER A 38 10.36 -9.43 9.42
C SER A 38 10.33 -8.67 8.09
N PRO A 39 10.75 -9.30 6.95
CA PRO A 39 10.51 -8.77 5.61
C PRO A 39 9.03 -8.56 5.28
N CYS A 40 8.12 -9.17 6.06
CA CYS A 40 6.67 -9.07 5.92
C CYS A 40 6.04 -8.08 6.91
N TYR A 41 6.77 -7.05 7.34
CA TYR A 41 6.39 -6.07 8.37
C TYR A 41 6.31 -6.65 9.79
N ARG A 42 5.58 -7.75 9.99
CA ARG A 42 5.51 -8.49 11.26
C ARG A 42 5.66 -9.99 11.00
N PRO A 43 6.27 -10.76 11.93
CA PRO A 43 6.45 -12.21 11.76
C PRO A 43 5.15 -12.99 11.53
N GLU A 44 4.02 -12.50 12.04
CA GLU A 44 2.70 -13.13 11.86
C GLU A 44 2.18 -13.12 10.42
N PHE A 45 2.69 -12.22 9.57
CA PHE A 45 2.35 -12.18 8.13
C PHE A 45 3.30 -13.01 7.28
N GLU A 46 4.31 -13.65 7.88
CA GLU A 46 5.32 -14.41 7.18
C GLU A 46 5.08 -15.91 7.33
N GLU A 47 5.04 -16.63 6.21
CA GLU A 47 4.83 -18.08 6.19
C GLU A 47 5.76 -18.77 5.17
N ALA A 48 5.92 -20.09 5.31
CA ALA A 48 6.61 -20.90 4.32
C ALA A 48 5.80 -20.94 3.01
N ALA A 49 6.46 -20.83 1.87
CA ALA A 49 5.83 -20.99 0.57
C ALA A 49 5.82 -22.46 0.12
N ASP A 50 4.76 -22.89 -0.56
CA ASP A 50 4.59 -24.29 -1.01
C ASP A 50 5.73 -24.79 -1.92
N GLY A 51 6.34 -23.87 -2.69
CA GLY A 51 7.47 -24.15 -3.58
C GLY A 51 8.86 -23.99 -2.94
N GLY A 52 8.92 -23.83 -1.61
CA GLY A 52 10.14 -23.48 -0.88
C GLY A 52 10.37 -21.96 -0.81
N GLY A 53 11.09 -21.54 0.23
CA GLY A 53 11.25 -20.12 0.59
C GLY A 53 10.14 -19.62 1.50
N ARG A 54 10.01 -18.29 1.58
CA ARG A 54 9.06 -17.59 2.46
C ARG A 54 8.17 -16.67 1.64
N GLN A 55 6.95 -16.44 2.09
CA GLN A 55 6.01 -15.51 1.48
C GLN A 55 5.32 -14.67 2.56
N CYS A 56 4.90 -13.48 2.16
CA CYS A 56 4.06 -12.62 2.98
C CYS A 56 2.60 -12.81 2.60
N ARG A 57 1.75 -13.09 3.58
CA ARG A 57 0.30 -13.19 3.43
C ARG A 57 -0.36 -12.06 4.21
N TYR A 58 -1.02 -11.17 3.49
CA TYR A 58 -1.67 -9.99 4.08
C TYR A 58 -3.19 -10.05 3.92
N PRO A 59 -3.94 -9.75 4.99
CA PRO A 59 -5.36 -9.48 4.86
C PRO A 59 -5.65 -8.41 3.81
N GLN A 60 -6.44 -8.77 2.80
CA GLN A 60 -6.87 -7.82 1.75
C GLN A 60 -8.38 -7.65 1.75
N TYR A 61 -8.82 -6.43 1.46
CA TYR A 61 -10.22 -6.04 1.37
C TYR A 61 -10.45 -5.26 0.08
N ARG A 62 -11.67 -5.29 -0.43
CA ARG A 62 -12.13 -4.46 -1.53
C ARG A 62 -13.04 -3.36 -1.00
N GLU A 63 -12.69 -2.11 -1.31
CA GLU A 63 -13.52 -0.95 -1.06
C GLU A 63 -14.17 -0.47 -2.36
N THR A 64 -15.39 0.06 -2.29
CA THR A 64 -16.13 0.58 -3.46
C THR A 64 -16.70 1.97 -3.18
N LEU A 65 -16.23 2.96 -3.93
CA LEU A 65 -16.64 4.36 -3.77
C LEU A 65 -18.08 4.60 -4.23
N PRO A 66 -18.72 5.72 -3.83
CA PRO A 66 -20.09 6.07 -4.25
C PRO A 66 -20.29 6.22 -5.77
N GLY A 67 -19.22 6.24 -6.57
CA GLY A 67 -19.27 6.21 -8.04
C GLY A 67 -19.04 4.82 -8.67
N GLY A 68 -19.00 3.75 -7.86
CA GLY A 68 -18.79 2.38 -8.32
C GLY A 68 -17.34 1.97 -8.58
N LYS A 69 -16.38 2.90 -8.50
CA LYS A 69 -14.95 2.54 -8.58
C LYS A 69 -14.56 1.72 -7.35
N SER A 70 -13.97 0.55 -7.58
CA SER A 70 -13.43 -0.31 -6.52
C SER A 70 -11.91 -0.38 -6.57
N TYR A 71 -11.30 -0.58 -5.41
CA TYR A 71 -9.86 -0.82 -5.25
C TYR A 71 -9.62 -1.78 -4.07
N ASN A 72 -8.47 -2.45 -4.08
CA ASN A 72 -8.08 -3.33 -3.00
C ASN A 72 -7.23 -2.55 -1.99
N VAL A 73 -7.46 -2.80 -0.70
CA VAL A 73 -6.73 -2.20 0.41
C VAL A 73 -6.19 -3.28 1.34
N LEU A 74 -5.11 -2.97 2.03
CA LEU A 74 -4.59 -3.75 3.15
C LEU A 74 -4.95 -3.03 4.44
N ASP A 75 -5.59 -3.76 5.35
CA ASP A 75 -5.86 -3.37 6.73
C ASP A 75 -5.39 -4.54 7.60
N LEU A 76 -4.21 -4.36 8.16
CA LEU A 76 -3.37 -5.36 8.79
C LEU A 76 -3.60 -5.40 10.31
N LEU A 77 -3.93 -4.28 10.93
CA LEU A 77 -4.02 -4.13 12.37
C LEU A 77 -5.48 -3.98 12.80
N PRO A 78 -5.99 -4.82 13.72
CA PRO A 78 -7.39 -4.78 14.12
C PRO A 78 -7.80 -3.48 14.84
N ASP A 79 -6.86 -2.67 15.33
CA ASP A 79 -7.09 -1.34 15.94
C ASP A 79 -5.91 -0.41 15.59
N GLY A 80 -5.69 -0.17 14.30
CA GLY A 80 -4.59 0.69 13.83
C GLY A 80 -4.74 2.12 14.36
N ALA A 81 -3.62 2.83 14.55
CA ALA A 81 -3.63 4.20 15.10
C ALA A 81 -4.45 5.22 14.28
N ALA A 82 -4.85 4.87 13.05
CA ALA A 82 -5.65 5.70 12.16
C ALA A 82 -7.05 5.12 11.84
N ASP A 83 -7.49 4.09 12.57
CA ASP A 83 -8.80 3.47 12.39
C ASP A 83 -9.94 4.32 12.95
N ASP A 84 -9.83 4.72 14.23
CA ASP A 84 -10.86 5.49 14.94
C ASP A 84 -10.42 6.95 15.10
N ARG A 85 -10.88 7.79 14.19
CA ARG A 85 -10.57 9.22 14.17
C ARG A 85 -11.79 10.05 13.80
N ASP A 86 -11.76 11.30 14.22
CA ASP A 86 -12.81 12.26 13.90
C ASP A 86 -12.93 12.47 12.38
N ALA A 87 -14.15 12.83 11.97
CA ALA A 87 -14.41 13.22 10.60
C ALA A 87 -13.60 14.49 10.25
N VAL A 88 -12.92 14.47 9.10
CA VAL A 88 -12.18 15.61 8.61
C VAL A 88 -13.01 16.31 7.54
N LEU A 89 -13.34 17.58 7.79
CA LEU A 89 -13.93 18.44 6.77
C LEU A 89 -12.81 18.89 5.82
N VAL A 90 -12.90 18.49 4.56
CA VAL A 90 -11.96 18.91 3.52
C VAL A 90 -12.42 20.27 2.98
N PRO A 91 -11.66 21.35 3.18
CA PRO A 91 -12.00 22.66 2.65
C PRO A 91 -11.86 22.68 1.13
N GLU A 92 -12.50 23.66 0.49
CA GLU A 92 -12.34 23.89 -0.94
C GLU A 92 -10.85 24.08 -1.31
N GLY A 93 -10.47 23.56 -2.48
CA GLY A 93 -9.09 23.62 -2.97
C GLY A 93 -8.12 22.69 -2.25
N HIS A 94 -8.61 21.72 -1.48
CA HIS A 94 -7.80 20.72 -0.76
C HIS A 94 -8.30 19.31 -1.01
N LEU A 95 -7.40 18.35 -0.77
CA LEU A 95 -7.63 16.93 -0.98
C LEU A 95 -7.27 16.16 0.30
N PHE A 96 -8.06 15.13 0.60
CA PHE A 96 -7.73 14.12 1.60
C PHE A 96 -7.25 12.86 0.89
N MET A 97 -5.98 12.52 1.08
CA MET A 97 -5.33 11.39 0.42
C MET A 97 -5.15 10.24 1.40
N MET A 98 -5.41 9.02 0.93
CA MET A 98 -5.20 7.79 1.69
C MET A 98 -4.45 6.77 0.84
N GLY A 99 -3.48 6.07 1.44
CA GLY A 99 -2.82 4.95 0.79
C GLY A 99 -3.65 3.67 0.85
N ASP A 100 -3.46 2.80 -0.14
CA ASP A 100 -4.13 1.48 -0.17
C ASP A 100 -3.59 0.55 0.92
N ASN A 101 -2.34 0.71 1.34
CA ASN A 101 -1.76 0.00 2.48
C ASN A 101 -2.01 0.79 3.77
N ARG A 102 -3.18 0.59 4.39
CA ARG A 102 -3.74 1.51 5.39
C ARG A 102 -2.91 1.61 6.65
N ASP A 103 -2.38 0.51 7.18
CA ASP A 103 -1.54 0.57 8.39
C ASP A 103 -0.09 0.96 8.11
N ARG A 104 0.26 1.08 6.82
CA ARG A 104 1.61 1.43 6.38
C ARG A 104 1.61 2.59 5.38
N SER A 105 0.74 3.57 5.63
CA SER A 105 0.69 4.80 4.86
C SER A 105 0.71 6.01 5.78
N ALA A 106 1.71 6.86 5.59
CA ALA A 106 1.80 8.16 6.24
C ALA A 106 1.05 9.20 5.39
N ASP A 107 -0.28 9.17 5.48
CA ASP A 107 -1.18 9.92 4.61
C ASP A 107 -1.96 11.03 5.34
N SER A 108 -3.02 11.56 4.75
CA SER A 108 -3.79 12.69 5.29
C SER A 108 -4.50 12.38 6.62
N ARG A 109 -4.51 11.12 7.06
CA ARG A 109 -5.02 10.72 8.38
C ARG A 109 -4.16 11.23 9.52
N PHE A 110 -2.92 11.61 9.23
CA PHE A 110 -1.96 12.09 10.21
C PHE A 110 -1.58 13.56 9.95
N PRO A 111 -1.20 14.32 10.99
CA PRO A 111 -0.72 15.69 10.84
C PRO A 111 0.47 15.79 9.88
N ALA A 112 0.57 16.92 9.18
CA ALA A 112 1.69 17.22 8.30
C ALA A 112 2.96 17.47 9.13
N VAL A 113 3.84 16.47 9.19
CA VAL A 113 5.12 16.53 9.90
C VAL A 113 6.21 15.86 9.07
N GLU A 114 7.43 16.38 9.17
CA GLU A 114 8.56 15.80 8.45
C GLU A 114 8.77 14.33 8.83
N GLY A 115 8.88 13.46 7.83
CA GLY A 115 9.01 12.01 8.02
C GLY A 115 7.73 11.30 8.48
N GLY A 116 6.59 11.99 8.55
CA GLY A 116 5.30 11.43 8.95
C GLY A 116 4.19 11.72 7.95
N GLY A 117 3.01 12.04 8.48
CA GLY A 117 1.82 12.34 7.69
C GLY A 117 1.96 13.54 6.77
N ILE A 118 1.05 13.65 5.82
CA ILE A 118 1.02 14.75 4.84
C ILE A 118 -0.10 15.76 5.12
N GLY A 119 -1.02 15.47 6.05
CA GLY A 119 -2.20 16.29 6.29
C GLY A 119 -3.06 16.49 5.02
N LEU A 120 -3.86 17.55 5.00
CA LEU A 120 -4.63 17.93 3.81
C LEU A 120 -3.71 18.49 2.72
N VAL A 121 -3.93 18.06 1.48
CA VAL A 121 -3.08 18.42 0.35
C VAL A 121 -3.75 19.52 -0.47
N PRO A 122 -3.16 20.73 -0.59
CA PRO A 122 -3.67 21.76 -1.50
C PRO A 122 -3.70 21.25 -2.94
N GLU A 123 -4.77 21.52 -3.68
CA GLU A 123 -4.93 21.08 -5.08
C GLU A 123 -3.82 21.61 -6.00
N LYS A 124 -3.26 22.79 -5.70
CA LYS A 124 -2.10 23.34 -6.43
C LYS A 124 -0.84 22.45 -6.37
N ASN A 125 -0.76 21.54 -5.39
CA ASN A 125 0.33 20.59 -5.25
C ASN A 125 0.06 19.30 -6.06
N LEU A 126 -1.14 19.15 -6.65
CA LEU A 126 -1.49 18.01 -7.50
C LEU A 126 -0.80 18.16 -8.85
N VAL A 127 0.17 17.28 -9.12
CA VAL A 127 0.89 17.27 -10.39
C VAL A 127 0.13 16.49 -11.46
N GLY A 128 -0.49 15.36 -11.11
CA GLY A 128 -1.23 14.54 -12.07
C GLY A 128 -1.72 13.21 -11.52
N LYS A 129 -2.33 12.42 -12.41
CA LYS A 129 -2.86 11.09 -12.10
C LYS A 129 -1.93 10.01 -12.62
N ALA A 130 -1.61 9.01 -11.79
CA ALA A 130 -0.91 7.81 -12.24
C ALA A 130 -1.79 7.01 -13.20
N LEU A 131 -1.25 6.63 -14.37
CA LEU A 131 -2.01 5.99 -15.44
C LEU A 131 -1.64 4.53 -15.66
N VAL A 132 -0.35 4.21 -15.73
CA VAL A 132 0.14 2.88 -16.08
C VAL A 132 1.51 2.63 -15.45
N SER A 133 1.75 1.38 -15.06
CA SER A 133 3.07 0.91 -14.64
C SER A 133 3.94 0.63 -15.87
N VAL A 134 4.92 1.49 -16.15
CA VAL A 134 5.82 1.33 -17.32
C VAL A 134 7.01 0.41 -17.06
N PHE A 135 7.40 0.22 -15.81
CA PHE A 135 8.54 -0.60 -15.41
C PHE A 135 8.34 -1.14 -13.99
N SER A 136 8.73 -2.40 -13.74
CA SER A 136 8.64 -3.02 -12.41
C SER A 136 9.65 -4.14 -12.25
N THR A 137 10.38 -4.17 -11.12
CA THR A 137 11.31 -5.24 -10.76
C THR A 137 11.05 -5.77 -9.35
N ASP A 138 11.60 -6.93 -9.03
CA ASP A 138 11.60 -7.51 -7.69
C ASP A 138 12.77 -7.06 -6.79
N GLY A 139 13.63 -6.19 -7.32
CA GLY A 139 14.80 -5.64 -6.64
C GLY A 139 16.06 -6.52 -6.73
N SER A 140 16.03 -7.65 -7.43
CA SER A 140 17.22 -8.47 -7.71
C SER A 140 18.06 -7.98 -8.90
N ALA A 141 17.61 -6.91 -9.57
CA ALA A 141 18.32 -6.31 -10.70
C ALA A 141 19.63 -5.64 -10.27
N ASN A 142 20.73 -5.96 -10.94
CA ASN A 142 22.02 -5.30 -10.77
C ASN A 142 22.32 -4.37 -11.95
N TRP A 143 22.61 -3.10 -11.66
CA TRP A 143 22.83 -2.07 -12.67
C TRP A 143 23.95 -2.41 -13.67
N LEU A 144 25.01 -3.08 -13.25
CA LEU A 144 26.14 -3.43 -14.12
C LEU A 144 25.92 -4.73 -14.91
N LEU A 145 24.88 -5.50 -14.58
CA LEU A 145 24.61 -6.81 -15.18
C LEU A 145 23.23 -6.77 -15.87
N PRO A 146 23.11 -6.23 -17.08
CA PRO A 146 21.82 -5.93 -17.72
C PRO A 146 20.94 -7.15 -17.96
N TRP A 147 21.50 -8.36 -18.08
CA TRP A 147 20.73 -9.60 -18.16
C TRP A 147 19.86 -9.85 -16.91
N THR A 148 20.31 -9.38 -15.73
CA THR A 148 19.55 -9.52 -14.48
C THR A 148 18.28 -8.67 -14.47
N TRP A 149 18.19 -7.62 -15.29
CA TRP A 149 17.01 -6.76 -15.36
C TRP A 149 15.81 -7.50 -15.93
N PHE A 150 16.04 -8.37 -16.92
CA PHE A 150 15.00 -9.18 -17.55
C PHE A 150 14.49 -10.28 -16.62
N THR A 151 15.38 -10.90 -15.82
CA THR A 151 14.99 -11.92 -14.85
C THR A 151 14.30 -11.33 -13.62
N ALA A 152 14.70 -10.13 -13.20
CA ALA A 152 14.08 -9.39 -12.09
C ALA A 152 12.74 -8.73 -12.47
N ALA A 153 12.43 -8.62 -13.77
CA ALA A 153 11.26 -7.91 -14.26
C ALA A 153 9.96 -8.61 -13.85
N ARG A 154 9.05 -7.85 -13.25
CA ARG A 154 7.70 -8.30 -12.90
C ARG A 154 6.77 -8.06 -14.09
N TRP A 155 6.91 -8.89 -15.13
CA TRP A 155 6.22 -8.73 -16.41
C TRP A 155 4.70 -8.56 -16.29
N SER A 156 4.06 -9.25 -15.34
CA SER A 156 2.62 -9.15 -15.10
C SER A 156 2.14 -7.77 -14.66
N ARG A 157 3.04 -6.90 -14.16
CA ARG A 157 2.72 -5.54 -13.72
C ARG A 157 2.95 -4.49 -14.79
N ILE A 158 3.72 -4.81 -15.83
CA ILE A 158 4.08 -3.83 -16.86
C ILE A 158 2.90 -3.68 -17.82
N GLY A 159 2.44 -2.44 -18.01
CA GLY A 159 1.23 -2.13 -18.78
C GLY A 159 -0.07 -2.17 -17.98
N GLU A 160 -0.02 -2.51 -16.69
CA GLU A 160 -1.18 -2.49 -15.80
C GLU A 160 -1.57 -1.04 -15.45
N GLY A 161 -2.86 -0.72 -15.58
CA GLY A 161 -3.44 0.60 -15.25
C GLY A 161 -4.07 0.69 -13.85
N PHE A 162 -4.55 1.89 -13.47
CA PHE A 162 -5.06 2.21 -12.12
C PHE A 162 -6.47 2.86 -12.09
#